data_AF-A0A2S4UEX1-F1
#
_entry.id   AF-A0A2S4UEX1-F1
#
_cell.length_a   1.000
_cell.length_b   1.000
_cell.length_c   1.000
_cell.angle_alpha   90.00
_cell.angle_beta   90.00
_cell.angle_gamma   90.00
#
_symmetry.space_group_name_H-M   'P 1'
#
loop_
_entity.id
_entity.type
_entity.pdbx_description
1 polymer ?
#
loop_
_entity_poly.entity_id
_entity_poly.type
_entity_poly.pdbx_seq_one_letter_code
_entity_poly.pdbx_strand_id
1 'polypeptide(L)'
;MSGNSDSLDDKSSNSFKKLTTSNWVSWKSLFMLHLKSQCLKCLFDNKWVEKDENEDKLVRRNCKALKLLYNTVHKDFHNNILANDTSFVDAYDALASTCGQDSVIVVCSSYQKVHQLKYQPGTSITDHIAKFKSA
;
A
#
# COMPACT_ATOMS: atom_id res chain seq x y z
N MET A 1 10.04 10.74 -55.72
CA MET A 1 9.08 9.95 -54.93
C MET A 1 9.38 10.22 -53.47
N SER A 2 8.53 11.04 -52.84
CA SER A 2 8.70 11.47 -51.45
C SER A 2 8.49 10.31 -50.51
N GLY A 3 9.42 10.14 -49.57
CA GLY A 3 9.34 9.14 -48.53
C GLY A 3 8.29 9.48 -47.47
N ASN A 4 7.86 8.45 -46.76
CA ASN A 4 7.39 8.54 -45.38
C ASN A 4 7.89 7.27 -44.67
N SER A 5 9.05 7.37 -44.05
CA SER A 5 9.46 6.46 -42.97
C SER A 5 8.73 6.91 -41.72
N ASP A 6 7.48 6.47 -41.54
CA ASP A 6 6.81 6.61 -40.24
C ASP A 6 7.34 5.50 -39.33
N SER A 7 8.50 5.79 -38.74
CA SER A 7 8.97 5.18 -37.51
C SER A 7 7.92 5.47 -36.43
N LEU A 8 6.96 4.57 -36.31
CA LEU A 8 5.99 4.61 -35.23
C LEU A 8 6.74 4.42 -33.91
N ASP A 9 6.79 5.54 -33.19
CA ASP A 9 7.33 5.70 -31.86
C ASP A 9 7.06 4.47 -30.98
N ASP A 10 8.17 3.96 -30.48
CA ASP A 10 8.28 2.95 -29.46
C ASP A 10 7.64 3.49 -28.16
N LYS A 11 6.30 3.40 -28.07
CA LYS A 11 5.57 3.62 -26.82
C LYS A 11 5.95 2.47 -25.89
N SER A 12 7.03 2.68 -25.15
CA SER A 12 7.24 2.10 -23.83
C SER A 12 6.07 2.52 -22.93
N SER A 13 4.92 1.87 -23.13
CA SER A 13 3.76 1.98 -22.27
C SER A 13 4.07 1.17 -21.02
N ASN A 14 4.92 1.73 -20.16
CA ASN A 14 5.01 1.36 -18.76
C ASN A 14 3.70 1.75 -18.07
N SER A 15 2.60 1.12 -18.49
CA SER A 15 1.28 1.36 -17.91
C SER A 15 1.30 0.78 -16.50
N PHE A 16 1.47 1.68 -15.55
CA PHE A 16 1.31 1.38 -14.14
C PHE A 16 -0.10 0.78 -13.94
N LYS A 17 -0.19 -0.53 -13.69
CA LYS A 17 -1.47 -1.23 -13.55
C LYS A 17 -2.22 -0.63 -12.35
N LYS A 18 -3.49 -0.28 -12.53
CA LYS A 18 -4.33 0.28 -11.47
C LYS A 18 -4.50 -0.70 -10.29
N LEU A 19 -4.65 -0.17 -9.09
CA LEU A 19 -4.85 -0.97 -7.86
C LEU A 19 -6.16 -1.74 -7.93
N THR A 20 -6.10 -3.03 -7.62
CA THR A 20 -7.21 -3.94 -7.31
C THR A 20 -6.94 -4.59 -5.95
N THR A 21 -7.95 -5.20 -5.32
CA THR A 21 -7.75 -5.95 -4.06
C THR A 21 -6.74 -7.10 -4.21
N SER A 22 -6.55 -7.61 -5.43
CA SER A 22 -5.68 -8.75 -5.73
C SER A 22 -4.23 -8.40 -6.05
N ASN A 23 -3.86 -7.13 -6.22
CA ASN A 23 -2.52 -6.75 -6.67
C ASN A 23 -1.78 -5.77 -5.74
N TRP A 24 -2.27 -5.60 -4.50
CA TRP A 24 -1.74 -4.64 -3.52
C TRP A 24 -0.22 -4.66 -3.38
N VAL A 25 0.39 -5.83 -3.19
CA VAL A 25 1.84 -5.96 -2.93
C VAL A 25 2.69 -5.41 -4.08
N SER A 26 2.40 -5.84 -5.31
CA SER A 26 3.13 -5.39 -6.50
C SER A 26 2.83 -3.91 -6.79
N TRP A 27 1.57 -3.51 -6.65
CA TRP A 27 1.13 -2.13 -6.83
C TRP A 27 1.83 -1.18 -5.86
N LYS A 28 1.84 -1.52 -4.56
CA LYS A 28 2.49 -0.75 -3.49
C LYS A 28 3.96 -0.53 -3.78
N SER A 29 4.66 -1.57 -4.21
CA SER A 29 6.10 -1.49 -4.51
C SER A 29 6.38 -0.48 -5.63
N LEU A 30 5.61 -0.52 -6.72
CA LEU A 30 5.73 0.42 -7.83
C LEU A 30 5.26 1.83 -7.43
N PHE A 31 4.18 1.94 -6.66
CA PHE A 31 3.64 3.22 -6.21
C PHE A 31 4.64 3.95 -5.30
N MET A 32 5.30 3.22 -4.40
CA MET A 32 6.36 3.76 -3.54
C MET A 32 7.56 4.25 -4.34
N LEU A 33 7.92 3.57 -5.44
CA LEU A 33 8.96 4.05 -6.35
C LEU A 33 8.54 5.38 -7.01
N HIS A 34 7.27 5.48 -7.41
CA HIS A 34 6.71 6.68 -8.00
C HIS A 34 6.65 7.86 -7.01
N LEU A 35 6.31 7.62 -5.74
CA LEU A 35 6.36 8.65 -4.71
C LEU A 35 7.79 9.14 -4.45
N LYS A 36 8.77 8.22 -4.45
CA LYS A 36 10.19 8.58 -4.30
C LYS A 36 10.67 9.47 -5.44
N SER A 37 10.37 9.12 -6.70
CA SER A 37 10.81 9.92 -7.86
C SER A 37 10.20 11.33 -7.89
N GLN A 38 9.06 11.53 -7.23
CA GLN A 38 8.40 12.83 -7.10
C GLN A 38 8.72 13.59 -5.80
N CYS A 39 9.65 13.08 -4.98
CA CYS A 39 10.00 13.65 -3.66
C CYS A 39 8.81 13.74 -2.69
N LEU A 40 7.87 12.80 -2.77
CA LEU A 40 6.66 12.75 -1.93
C LEU A 40 6.80 11.78 -0.74
N LYS A 41 7.89 11.00 -0.67
CA LYS A 41 8.12 10.03 0.43
C LYS A 41 8.16 10.69 1.83
N CYS A 42 8.51 11.98 1.90
CA CYS A 42 8.51 12.74 3.16
C CYS A 42 7.15 12.80 3.85
N LEU A 43 6.05 12.55 3.13
CA LEU A 43 4.71 12.51 3.71
C LEU A 43 4.53 11.36 4.72
N PHE A 44 5.40 10.33 4.67
CA PHE A 44 5.44 9.25 5.65
C PHE A 44 6.40 9.52 6.83
N ASP A 45 7.05 10.68 6.87
CA ASP A 45 7.99 11.03 7.95
C ASP A 45 7.32 12.03 8.90
N ASN A 46 6.84 11.54 10.04
CA ASN A 46 6.16 12.34 11.06
C ASN A 46 7.04 13.52 11.51
N LYS A 47 8.36 13.33 11.63
CA LYS A 47 9.28 14.42 12.02
C LYS A 47 9.39 15.51 10.97
N TRP A 48 9.13 15.19 9.70
CA TRP A 48 9.10 16.19 8.63
C TRP A 48 7.75 16.91 8.57
N VAL A 49 6.66 16.16 8.78
CA VAL A 49 5.27 16.63 8.74
C VAL A 49 4.96 17.57 9.91
N GLU A 50 5.47 17.29 11.11
CA GLU A 50 5.22 18.07 12.34
C GLU A 50 5.99 19.40 12.40
N LYS A 51 6.79 19.75 11.39
CA LYS A 51 7.54 21.01 11.37
C LYS A 51 6.71 22.13 10.74
N ASP A 52 6.48 23.20 11.49
CA ASP A 52 5.76 24.40 11.05
C ASP A 52 6.31 24.98 9.73
N GLU A 53 7.64 24.99 9.54
CA GLU A 53 8.30 25.47 8.30
C GLU A 53 7.88 24.71 7.02
N ASN A 54 7.23 23.56 7.17
CA ASN A 54 6.78 22.72 6.07
C ASN A 54 5.28 22.78 5.81
N GLU A 55 4.49 23.54 6.58
CA GLU A 55 3.02 23.54 6.48
C GLU A 55 2.52 23.80 5.04
N ASP A 56 3.02 24.85 4.39
CA ASP A 56 2.67 25.15 2.99
C ASP A 56 3.09 24.04 2.02
N LYS A 57 4.27 23.44 2.25
CA LYS A 57 4.78 22.33 1.44
C LYS A 57 3.95 21.07 1.67
N LEU A 58 3.48 20.86 2.90
CA LEU A 58 2.70 19.71 3.34
C LEU A 58 1.36 19.70 2.62
N VAL A 59 0.63 20.83 2.61
CA VAL A 59 -0.65 20.94 1.89
C VAL A 59 -0.45 20.62 0.41
N ARG A 60 0.53 21.27 -0.24
CA ARG A 60 0.80 21.07 -1.67
C ARG A 60 1.20 19.63 -2.01
N ARG A 61 2.03 19.00 -1.17
CA ARG A 61 2.46 17.61 -1.36
C ARG A 61 1.33 16.63 -1.09
N ASN A 62 0.49 16.85 -0.09
CA ASN A 62 -0.71 16.06 0.17
C ASN A 62 -1.66 16.09 -1.03
N CYS A 63 -2.03 17.27 -1.53
CA CYS A 63 -2.91 17.36 -2.71
C CYS A 63 -2.32 16.65 -3.93
N LYS A 64 -1.00 16.79 -4.15
CA LYS A 64 -0.30 16.12 -5.26
C LYS A 64 -0.32 14.59 -5.09
N ALA A 65 -0.07 14.10 -3.88
CA ALA A 65 -0.05 12.68 -3.58
C ALA A 65 -1.45 12.04 -3.61
N LEU A 66 -2.47 12.73 -3.10
CA LEU A 66 -3.88 12.32 -3.20
C LEU A 66 -4.35 12.24 -4.65
N LYS A 67 -4.04 13.25 -5.48
CA LYS A 67 -4.35 13.21 -6.91
C LYS A 67 -3.65 12.05 -7.60
N LEU A 68 -2.39 11.79 -7.24
CA LEU A 68 -1.65 10.66 -7.77
C LEU A 68 -2.32 9.33 -7.36
N LEU A 69 -2.63 9.17 -6.08
CA LEU A 69 -3.30 8.00 -5.51
C LEU A 69 -4.65 7.72 -6.20
N TYR A 70 -5.47 8.75 -6.37
CA TYR A 70 -6.76 8.63 -7.05
C TYR A 70 -6.62 8.11 -8.49
N ASN A 71 -5.62 8.59 -9.23
CA ASN A 71 -5.40 8.19 -10.62
C ASN A 71 -4.83 6.78 -10.77
N THR A 72 -4.13 6.29 -9.76
CA THR A 72 -3.42 5.01 -9.76
C THR A 72 -4.25 3.84 -9.21
N VAL A 73 -5.45 4.08 -8.71
CA VAL A 73 -6.37 3.04 -8.23
C VAL A 73 -7.49 2.74 -9.23
N HIS A 74 -8.15 1.59 -9.08
CA HIS A 74 -9.41 1.28 -9.76
C HIS A 74 -10.54 2.15 -9.20
N LYS A 75 -11.56 2.41 -10.02
CA LYS A 75 -12.68 3.31 -9.69
C LYS A 75 -13.45 2.90 -8.42
N ASP A 76 -13.47 1.61 -8.11
CA ASP A 76 -14.17 1.08 -6.94
C ASP A 76 -13.57 1.58 -5.62
N PHE A 77 -12.31 2.03 -5.64
CA PHE A 77 -11.62 2.59 -4.49
C PHE A 77 -11.76 4.11 -4.35
N HIS A 78 -12.33 4.80 -5.34
CA HIS A 78 -12.43 6.26 -5.30
C HIS A 78 -13.22 6.75 -4.09
N ASN A 79 -14.33 6.10 -3.75
CA ASN A 79 -15.12 6.45 -2.57
C ASN A 79 -14.35 6.22 -1.26
N ASN A 80 -13.49 5.19 -1.21
CA ASN A 80 -12.65 4.95 -0.05
C ASN A 80 -11.59 6.05 0.13
N ILE A 81 -11.01 6.54 -0.97
CA ILE A 81 -10.09 7.69 -0.93
C ILE A 81 -10.82 8.96 -0.47
N LEU A 82 -11.97 9.26 -1.08
CA LEU A 82 -12.73 10.48 -0.77
C LEU A 82 -13.27 10.50 0.68
N ALA A 83 -13.56 9.32 1.25
CA ALA A 83 -13.98 9.22 2.65
C ALA A 83 -12.84 9.43 3.66
N ASN A 84 -11.57 9.40 3.21
CA ASN A 84 -10.37 9.47 4.06
C ASN A 84 -9.36 10.52 3.53
N ASP A 85 -9.84 11.60 2.89
CA ASP A 85 -9.00 12.57 2.18
C ASP A 85 -8.35 13.64 3.08
N THR A 86 -8.46 13.49 4.40
CA THR A 86 -7.86 14.40 5.40
C THR A 86 -6.35 14.53 5.20
N SER A 87 -5.67 13.42 4.90
CA SER A 87 -4.29 13.42 4.44
C SER A 87 -4.07 12.31 3.41
N PHE A 88 -2.98 12.42 2.65
CA PHE A 88 -2.57 11.33 1.76
C PHE A 88 -2.32 10.02 2.52
N VAL A 89 -1.75 10.10 3.73
CA VAL A 89 -1.41 8.91 4.53
C VAL A 89 -2.68 8.20 5.00
N ASP A 90 -3.67 8.95 5.46
CA ASP A 90 -4.96 8.38 5.90
C ASP A 90 -5.65 7.63 4.76
N ALA A 91 -5.73 8.26 3.57
CA ALA A 91 -6.30 7.63 2.38
C ALA A 91 -5.49 6.39 1.95
N TYR A 92 -4.17 6.44 2.04
CA TYR A 92 -3.30 5.32 1.69
C TYR A 92 -3.47 4.13 2.64
N ASP A 93 -3.56 4.38 3.95
CA ASP A 93 -3.73 3.34 4.97
C ASP A 93 -5.14 2.74 4.94
N ALA A 94 -6.17 3.54 4.66
CA ALA A 94 -7.54 3.05 4.42
C ALA A 94 -7.60 2.08 3.21
N LEU A 95 -6.87 2.39 2.14
CA LEU A 95 -6.75 1.50 0.98
C LEU A 95 -5.98 0.22 1.31
N ALA A 96 -4.90 0.34 2.07
CA ALA A 96 -4.10 -0.80 2.51
C ALA A 96 -4.97 -1.80 3.30
N SER A 97 -5.77 -1.27 4.21
CA SER A 97 -6.73 -2.02 5.02
C SER A 97 -7.78 -2.70 4.13
N THR A 98 -8.36 -1.97 3.18
CA THR A 98 -9.36 -2.49 2.23
C THR A 98 -8.78 -3.59 1.34
N CYS A 99 -7.50 -3.49 0.98
CA CYS A 99 -6.80 -4.53 0.22
C CYS A 99 -6.33 -5.71 1.08
N GLY A 100 -6.70 -5.75 2.37
CA GLY A 100 -6.41 -6.87 3.26
C GLY A 100 -4.95 -6.93 3.72
N GLN A 101 -4.21 -5.81 3.69
CA GLN A 101 -2.84 -5.77 4.22
C GLN A 101 -2.80 -6.29 5.66
N ASP A 102 -3.74 -5.87 6.49
CA ASP A 102 -3.82 -6.28 7.89
C ASP A 102 -4.22 -7.76 8.00
N SER A 103 -5.17 -8.21 7.19
CA SER A 103 -5.58 -9.62 7.14
C SER A 103 -4.44 -10.56 6.76
N VAL A 104 -3.60 -10.18 5.79
CA VAL A 104 -2.41 -10.96 5.39
C VAL A 104 -1.40 -11.02 6.52
N ILE A 105 -1.12 -9.90 7.19
CA ILE A 105 -0.20 -9.85 8.33
C ILE A 105 -0.71 -10.74 9.47
N VAL A 106 -2.00 -10.67 9.78
CA VAL A 106 -2.64 -11.49 10.83
C VAL A 106 -2.54 -12.98 10.48
N VAL A 107 -2.94 -13.37 9.27
CA VAL A 107 -2.90 -14.79 8.84
C VAL A 107 -1.47 -15.33 8.85
N CYS A 108 -0.49 -14.59 8.30
CA CYS A 108 0.91 -15.00 8.32
C CYS A 108 1.45 -15.12 9.75
N SER A 109 1.09 -14.19 10.65
CA SER A 109 1.50 -14.22 12.05
C SER A 109 0.89 -15.41 12.80
N SER A 110 -0.41 -15.68 12.63
CA SER A 110 -1.08 -16.84 13.22
C SER A 110 -0.53 -18.15 12.67
N TYR A 111 -0.29 -18.24 11.35
CA TYR A 111 0.37 -19.41 10.75
C TYR A 111 1.75 -19.66 11.36
N GLN A 112 2.56 -18.62 11.53
CA GLN A 112 3.89 -18.75 12.15
C GLN A 112 3.79 -19.23 13.61
N LYS A 113 2.86 -18.68 14.40
CA LYS A 113 2.61 -19.12 15.78
C LYS A 113 2.23 -20.59 15.85
N VAL A 114 1.30 -21.02 14.99
CA VAL A 114 0.87 -22.42 14.89
C VAL A 114 2.03 -23.33 14.48
N HIS A 115 2.80 -22.95 13.47
CA HIS A 115 3.95 -23.74 12.99
C HIS A 115 5.07 -23.86 14.05
N GLN A 116 5.25 -22.85 14.88
CA GLN A 116 6.22 -22.87 15.98
C GLN A 116 5.70 -23.61 17.23
N LEU A 117 4.39 -23.88 17.31
CA LEU A 117 3.76 -24.55 18.44
C LEU A 117 4.13 -26.04 18.44
N LYS A 118 5.10 -26.42 19.28
CA LYS A 118 5.48 -27.83 19.49
C LYS A 118 4.89 -28.35 20.78
N TYR A 119 4.30 -29.54 20.74
CA TYR A 119 3.87 -30.24 21.95
C TYR A 119 5.11 -30.64 22.76
N GLN A 120 5.07 -30.37 24.07
CA GLN A 120 6.11 -30.80 24.99
C GLN A 120 5.66 -32.05 25.74
N PRO A 121 6.33 -33.20 25.57
CA PRO A 121 6.01 -34.41 26.32
C PRO A 121 6.03 -34.16 27.83
N GLY A 122 5.02 -34.69 28.55
CA GLY A 122 4.85 -34.47 29.99
C GLY A 122 3.98 -33.25 30.34
N THR A 123 3.50 -32.49 29.36
CA THR A 123 2.54 -31.38 29.56
C THR A 123 1.10 -31.78 29.18
N SER A 124 0.11 -30.98 29.59
CA SER A 124 -1.31 -31.22 29.26
C SER A 124 -1.57 -31.10 27.75
N ILE A 125 -2.11 -32.15 27.14
CA ILE A 125 -2.52 -32.14 25.74
C ILE A 125 -3.69 -31.17 25.51
N THR A 126 -4.58 -31.04 26.49
CA THR A 126 -5.71 -30.12 26.45
C THR A 126 -5.24 -28.67 26.38
N ASP A 127 -4.20 -28.32 27.14
CA ASP A 127 -3.63 -26.97 27.15
C ASP A 127 -2.91 -26.67 25.83
N HIS A 128 -2.24 -27.68 25.25
CA HIS A 128 -1.63 -27.55 23.93
C HIS A 128 -2.67 -27.31 22.85
N ILE A 129 -3.79 -28.06 22.86
CA ILE A 129 -4.90 -27.88 21.93
C ILE A 129 -5.55 -26.50 22.11
N ALA A 130 -5.71 -26.03 23.36
CA ALA A 130 -6.24 -24.70 23.63
C ALA A 130 -5.35 -23.60 23.02
N LYS A 131 -4.03 -23.69 23.22
CA LYS A 131 -3.04 -22.77 22.63
C LYS A 131 -3.05 -22.80 21.10
N PHE A 132 -3.20 -23.99 20.50
CA PHE A 132 -3.32 -24.14 19.05
C PHE A 132 -4.58 -23.44 18.50
N LYS A 133 -5.72 -23.59 19.17
CA LYS A 133 -6.99 -22.99 18.74
C LYS A 133 -7.02 -21.46 18.90
N SER A 134 -6.19 -20.91 19.79
CA SER A 134 -6.14 -19.48 20.08
C SER A 134 -5.00 -18.72 19.38
N ALA A 135 -4.18 -19.39 18.57
CA ALA A 135 -3.02 -18.82 17.88
C ALA A 135 -3.41 -18.14 16.56
#